data_AF-A0AAW6UY47-F1
#
_entry.id   AF-A0AAW6UY47-F1
#
_cell.length_a   1.000
_cell.length_b   1.000
_cell.length_c   1.000
_cell.angle_alpha   90.00
_cell.angle_beta   90.00
_cell.angle_gamma   90.00
#
_symmetry.space_group_name_H-M   'P 1'
#
loop_
_entity.id
_entity.type
_entity.pdbx_description
1 polymer ?
#
loop_
_entity_poly.entity_id
_entity_poly.type
_entity_poly.pdbx_seq_one_letter_code
_entity_poly.pdbx_strand_id
1 'polypeptide(L)'
;MKAQTALSLGLLNLFRVFKYRIGVKTGLNPVQKIAAQMPSGSFFAHPQQQETVFEPSYQLTAFGWKSYAIGQYPNWFYSPLTGANFANTGKSWFEIPDFDANVGDIKGIWEASRFDWLLHFVLKHHESHDQAELAQLDQWLNNWCENNSAYLGPNWKCGQEASIRVMHLISALIGLEQLESPSQNVLALIEIHLKRIAPTIDYAIAQDNNHGTSEAAALFIGGSLLNSVNQTRLYSTWQSLGRKWLENRASKLIMADGGFSQYSVNYHRVMLDSYCLAEIIRQKLSLPKFSQCLYTQMGKATDWLYILTQQDGDTPNLGANDGAKLLPVCATDYRDFRPTVQLASTLFCQHSYYAESGNYDETLKFFDIKKVHKSDSNLPNKNVLFDSSGLITAENSSFFIAFKLPIFQFRPSQCDALHLDVWCNGQNILRDGGTYSYNSSAEDLEYFSGTESHNIVQFDQHSQMPRLSRFLFGAWLKPENLNYQKDQFSCGYQDNWGCKHQRNIVLKNKDIVVTDQVSGFKDQAVLRWRLQPGKWELNDKKICNGAISIEIKTDNEVEIVLSSGFESRYYYQKAVLPVLEVKVKQSSTIITVIKDLS
;
A
#
# COMPACT_ATOMS: atom_id res chain seq x y z
N MET A 1 13.08 24.82 8.80
CA MET A 1 12.61 23.41 8.83
C MET A 1 11.14 23.24 9.22
N LYS A 2 10.73 23.24 10.51
CA LYS A 2 9.32 22.93 10.89
C LYS A 2 8.27 23.81 10.18
N ALA A 3 8.53 25.12 10.05
CA ALA A 3 7.63 26.04 9.34
C ALA A 3 7.55 25.73 7.83
N GLN A 4 8.68 25.40 7.18
CA GLN A 4 8.71 24.99 5.77
C GLN A 4 7.94 23.67 5.57
N THR A 5 8.13 22.68 6.45
CA THR A 5 7.36 21.44 6.40
C THR A 5 5.87 21.68 6.58
N ALA A 6 5.47 22.59 7.49
CA ALA A 6 4.07 22.96 7.67
C ALA A 6 3.46 23.59 6.39
N LEU A 7 4.22 24.44 5.69
CA LEU A 7 3.80 25.00 4.41
C LEU A 7 3.67 23.90 3.33
N SER A 8 4.62 22.96 3.26
CA SER A 8 4.58 21.82 2.33
C SER A 8 3.39 20.88 2.57
N LEU A 9 2.89 20.77 3.81
CA LEU A 9 1.69 19.99 4.13
C LEU A 9 0.37 20.68 3.72
N GLY A 10 0.41 21.98 3.45
CA GLY A 10 -0.74 22.79 3.04
C GLY A 10 -1.55 23.34 4.22
N LEU A 11 -1.72 24.66 4.26
CA LEU A 11 -2.41 25.37 5.36
C LEU A 11 -3.86 24.91 5.54
N LEU A 12 -4.58 24.62 4.44
CA LEU A 12 -5.96 24.14 4.50
C LEU A 12 -6.06 22.75 5.13
N ASN A 13 -5.09 21.86 4.87
CA ASN A 13 -5.03 20.54 5.47
C ASN A 13 -4.74 20.64 6.98
N LEU A 14 -3.79 21.49 7.36
CA LEU A 14 -3.52 21.76 8.77
C LEU A 14 -4.75 22.32 9.49
N PHE A 15 -5.50 23.22 8.86
CA PHE A 15 -6.75 23.75 9.41
C PHE A 15 -7.82 22.66 9.60
N ARG A 16 -7.99 21.75 8.63
CA ARG A 16 -8.93 20.61 8.75
C ARG A 16 -8.59 19.70 9.93
N VAL A 17 -7.31 19.33 10.07
CA VAL A 17 -6.83 18.50 11.20
C VAL A 17 -7.06 19.22 12.53
N PHE A 18 -6.75 20.51 12.59
CA PHE A 18 -6.94 21.33 13.78
C PHE A 18 -8.42 21.45 14.15
N LYS A 19 -9.30 21.75 13.19
CA LYS A 19 -10.76 21.83 13.37
C LYS A 19 -11.31 20.51 13.93
N TYR A 20 -10.88 19.37 13.37
CA TYR A 20 -11.29 18.06 13.86
C TYR A 20 -10.88 17.86 15.33
N ARG A 21 -9.60 18.06 15.64
CA ARG A 21 -9.04 17.86 16.99
C ARG A 21 -9.69 18.76 18.03
N ILE A 22 -9.91 20.03 17.70
CA ILE A 22 -10.62 20.97 18.59
C ILE A 22 -12.07 20.54 18.76
N GLY A 23 -12.78 20.23 17.68
CA GLY A 23 -14.17 19.84 17.77
C GLY A 23 -14.37 18.61 18.66
N VAL A 24 -13.46 17.62 18.59
CA VAL A 24 -13.51 16.45 19.49
C VAL A 24 -13.21 16.88 20.93
N LYS A 25 -12.17 17.69 21.14
CA LYS A 25 -11.80 18.16 22.48
C LYS A 25 -12.90 19.01 23.16
N THR A 26 -13.65 19.79 22.39
CA THR A 26 -14.70 20.68 22.90
C THR A 26 -16.10 20.08 22.89
N GLY A 27 -16.25 18.85 22.38
CA GLY A 27 -17.54 18.17 22.24
C GLY A 27 -18.46 18.70 21.15
N LEU A 28 -17.95 19.58 20.28
CA LEU A 28 -18.73 20.17 19.18
C LEU A 28 -18.71 19.31 17.91
N ASN A 29 -17.83 18.32 17.82
CA ASN A 29 -17.70 17.48 16.63
C ASN A 29 -18.91 16.52 16.50
N PRO A 30 -19.54 16.41 15.31
CA PRO A 30 -20.68 15.51 15.08
C PRO A 30 -20.43 14.05 15.44
N VAL A 31 -19.18 13.58 15.45
CA VAL A 31 -18.83 12.21 15.84
C VAL A 31 -19.24 11.84 17.26
N GLN A 32 -19.49 12.82 18.14
CA GLN A 32 -19.95 12.55 19.51
C GLN A 32 -21.47 12.40 19.62
N LYS A 33 -22.20 12.65 18.53
CA LYS A 33 -23.66 12.64 18.49
C LYS A 33 -24.23 11.46 17.72
N ILE A 34 -23.37 10.66 17.07
CA ILE A 34 -23.80 9.49 16.32
C ILE A 34 -24.07 8.32 17.28
N ALA A 35 -25.16 7.61 17.01
CA ALA A 35 -25.53 6.37 17.68
C ALA A 35 -26.22 5.47 16.66
N ALA A 36 -26.07 4.16 16.83
CA ALA A 36 -26.74 3.17 16.01
C ALA A 36 -26.90 1.86 16.78
N GLN A 37 -27.93 1.10 16.42
CA GLN A 37 -28.11 -0.27 16.87
C GLN A 37 -27.57 -1.21 15.79
N MET A 38 -26.76 -2.19 16.18
CA MET A 38 -26.23 -3.18 15.24
C MET A 38 -27.34 -4.12 14.76
N PRO A 39 -27.39 -4.48 13.46
CA PRO A 39 -28.35 -5.45 12.94
C PRO A 39 -28.01 -6.88 13.40
N SER A 40 -29.00 -7.76 13.33
CA SER A 40 -28.86 -9.19 13.66
C SER A 40 -29.79 -10.05 12.79
N GLY A 41 -29.43 -11.31 12.59
CA GLY A 41 -30.16 -12.29 11.77
C GLY A 41 -29.44 -12.58 10.46
N SER A 42 -30.20 -12.84 9.39
CA SER A 42 -29.62 -13.18 8.09
C SER A 42 -29.08 -11.95 7.35
N PHE A 43 -27.86 -12.01 6.84
CA PHE A 43 -27.22 -10.99 6.02
C PHE A 43 -27.14 -11.44 4.56
N PHE A 44 -26.55 -12.60 4.30
CA PHE A 44 -26.35 -13.16 2.97
C PHE A 44 -27.04 -14.52 2.77
N ALA A 45 -27.26 -15.27 3.85
CA ALA A 45 -27.96 -16.56 3.78
C ALA A 45 -29.47 -16.40 3.62
N HIS A 46 -30.13 -17.43 3.07
CA HIS A 46 -31.59 -17.49 3.05
C HIS A 46 -32.17 -17.75 4.46
N PRO A 47 -33.28 -17.09 4.87
CA PRO A 47 -33.78 -17.10 6.26
C PRO A 47 -34.16 -18.45 6.87
N GLN A 48 -34.28 -19.52 6.08
CA GLN A 48 -34.80 -20.82 6.54
C GLN A 48 -33.73 -21.80 7.06
N GLN A 49 -32.44 -21.43 7.13
CA GLN A 49 -31.34 -22.38 7.34
C GLN A 49 -30.32 -21.93 8.40
N GLN A 50 -30.76 -21.74 9.65
CA GLN A 50 -29.87 -21.31 10.75
C GLN A 50 -29.29 -22.44 11.62
N GLU A 51 -29.73 -23.69 11.44
CA GLU A 51 -29.28 -24.82 12.26
C GLU A 51 -28.21 -25.64 11.53
N THR A 52 -26.95 -25.23 11.65
CA THR A 52 -25.80 -26.09 11.34
C THR A 52 -24.74 -25.94 12.43
N VAL A 53 -24.29 -27.08 12.95
CA VAL A 53 -23.21 -27.19 13.92
C VAL A 53 -21.92 -27.39 13.14
N PHE A 54 -20.95 -26.49 13.30
CA PHE A 54 -19.70 -26.48 12.55
C PHE A 54 -18.51 -26.93 13.39
N GLU A 55 -17.49 -27.47 12.70
CA GLU A 55 -16.23 -27.93 13.29
C GLU A 55 -15.52 -26.81 14.08
N PRO A 56 -15.00 -27.07 15.28
CA PRO A 56 -14.59 -26.05 16.25
C PRO A 56 -13.21 -25.40 15.99
N SER A 57 -12.61 -25.57 14.80
CA SER A 57 -11.22 -25.19 14.53
C SER A 57 -11.06 -24.52 13.17
N TYR A 58 -11.16 -23.19 13.15
CA TYR A 58 -10.82 -22.38 11.97
C TYR A 58 -9.43 -21.75 12.13
N GLN A 59 -8.83 -21.39 11.00
CA GLN A 59 -7.63 -20.57 10.95
C GLN A 59 -7.89 -19.31 10.14
N LEU A 60 -7.35 -18.19 10.59
CA LEU A 60 -7.27 -16.96 9.82
C LEU A 60 -5.82 -16.66 9.47
N THR A 61 -5.61 -16.02 8.31
CA THR A 61 -4.29 -15.57 7.87
C THR A 61 -4.24 -14.06 7.93
N ALA A 62 -3.41 -13.52 8.82
CA ALA A 62 -3.14 -12.09 8.90
C ALA A 62 -1.96 -11.70 8.01
N PHE A 63 -2.06 -10.56 7.34
CA PHE A 63 -1.00 -9.94 6.53
C PHE A 63 -0.45 -10.85 5.41
N GLY A 64 -1.24 -11.83 4.96
CA GLY A 64 -0.88 -12.76 3.88
C GLY A 64 0.05 -13.92 4.27
N TRP A 65 0.59 -13.97 5.49
CA TRP A 65 1.55 -15.02 5.88
C TRP A 65 1.35 -15.58 7.29
N LYS A 66 0.69 -14.85 8.19
CA LYS A 66 0.62 -15.22 9.60
C LYS A 66 -0.70 -15.91 9.91
N SER A 67 -0.70 -17.24 9.79
CA SER A 67 -1.83 -18.06 10.24
C SER A 67 -1.93 -18.08 11.76
N TYR A 68 -3.14 -17.99 12.28
CA TYR A 68 -3.44 -18.15 13.71
C TYR A 68 -4.76 -18.88 13.90
N ALA A 69 -4.82 -19.72 14.93
CA ALA A 69 -6.02 -20.45 15.29
C ALA A 69 -7.07 -19.50 15.87
N ILE A 70 -8.33 -19.77 15.56
CA ILE A 70 -9.48 -19.16 16.20
C ILE A 70 -10.38 -20.25 16.79
N GLY A 71 -11.23 -19.88 17.73
CA GLY A 71 -12.28 -20.77 18.23
C GLY A 71 -13.43 -20.86 17.22
N GLN A 72 -14.65 -20.97 17.73
CA GLN A 72 -15.86 -20.92 16.90
C GLN A 72 -15.98 -19.60 16.11
N TYR A 73 -15.54 -18.50 16.71
CA TYR A 73 -15.49 -17.17 16.09
C TYR A 73 -14.12 -16.52 16.29
N PRO A 74 -13.71 -15.59 15.41
CA PRO A 74 -12.55 -14.76 15.67
C PRO A 74 -12.75 -13.92 16.93
N ASN A 75 -11.70 -13.80 17.74
CA ASN A 75 -11.67 -12.78 18.78
C ASN A 75 -11.34 -11.43 18.14
N TRP A 76 -12.35 -10.58 17.97
CA TRP A 76 -12.27 -9.29 17.28
C TRP A 76 -11.36 -8.24 17.94
N PHE A 77 -10.87 -8.54 19.14
CA PHE A 77 -9.97 -7.69 19.93
C PHE A 77 -8.62 -8.34 20.20
N TYR A 78 -8.31 -9.46 19.55
CA TYR A 78 -7.04 -10.15 19.66
C TYR A 78 -6.06 -9.69 18.59
N SER A 79 -4.81 -9.45 18.99
CA SER A 79 -3.72 -9.18 18.06
C SER A 79 -2.89 -10.45 17.86
N PRO A 80 -2.88 -11.06 16.66
CA PRO A 80 -2.01 -12.20 16.39
C PRO A 80 -0.53 -11.79 16.40
N LEU A 81 -0.21 -10.50 16.27
CA LEU A 81 1.15 -9.98 16.28
C LEU A 81 1.79 -10.05 17.67
N THR A 82 1.02 -9.71 18.71
CA THR A 82 1.52 -9.63 20.11
C THR A 82 0.96 -10.71 21.02
N GLY A 83 -0.08 -11.44 20.60
CA GLY A 83 -0.80 -12.39 21.46
C GLY A 83 -1.71 -11.72 22.51
N ALA A 84 -1.87 -10.40 22.46
CA ALA A 84 -2.60 -9.62 23.44
C ALA A 84 -4.03 -9.28 22.99
N ASN A 85 -4.90 -9.01 23.97
CA ASN A 85 -6.25 -8.50 23.73
C ASN A 85 -6.33 -7.00 24.03
N PHE A 86 -7.13 -6.27 23.25
CA PHE A 86 -7.43 -4.87 23.51
C PHE A 86 -8.45 -4.73 24.65
N ALA A 87 -8.09 -3.99 25.71
CA ALA A 87 -8.90 -3.93 26.94
C ALA A 87 -10.07 -2.93 26.89
N ASN A 88 -9.93 -1.81 26.18
CA ASN A 88 -10.85 -0.66 26.30
C ASN A 88 -11.98 -0.68 25.23
N THR A 89 -12.67 -1.81 25.08
CA THR A 89 -13.66 -2.01 24.00
C THR A 89 -14.91 -1.13 24.14
N GLY A 90 -15.29 -0.73 25.35
CA GLY A 90 -16.44 0.13 25.62
C GLY A 90 -16.22 1.64 25.45
N LYS A 91 -15.00 2.09 25.13
CA LYS A 91 -14.71 3.52 24.93
C LYS A 91 -15.18 3.99 23.57
N SER A 92 -15.58 5.27 23.47
CA SER A 92 -15.85 5.85 22.15
C SER A 92 -14.57 5.85 21.31
N TRP A 93 -14.69 5.53 20.03
CA TRP A 93 -13.53 5.33 19.16
C TRP A 93 -12.57 6.54 19.10
N PHE A 94 -13.08 7.76 19.26
CA PHE A 94 -12.32 9.00 19.25
C PHE A 94 -11.59 9.30 20.58
N GLU A 95 -11.85 8.52 21.63
CA GLU A 95 -11.17 8.60 22.94
C GLU A 95 -10.01 7.59 23.04
N ILE A 96 -9.94 6.64 22.12
CA ILE A 96 -8.88 5.63 22.08
C ILE A 96 -7.59 6.28 21.58
N PRO A 97 -6.45 6.14 22.29
CA PRO A 97 -5.18 6.70 21.83
C PRO A 97 -4.71 6.08 20.51
N ASP A 98 -3.85 6.78 19.78
CA ASP A 98 -3.30 6.29 18.50
C ASP A 98 -2.33 5.10 18.69
N PHE A 99 -1.74 4.98 19.88
CA PHE A 99 -0.81 3.92 20.23
C PHE A 99 -1.15 3.37 21.62
N ASP A 100 -1.13 2.05 21.74
CA ASP A 100 -1.27 1.31 23.00
C ASP A 100 -0.14 0.27 23.06
N ALA A 101 0.75 0.44 24.04
CA ALA A 101 1.93 -0.41 24.18
C ALA A 101 1.59 -1.88 24.47
N ASN A 102 0.40 -2.17 25.03
CA ASN A 102 0.01 -3.53 25.38
C ASN A 102 -0.34 -4.37 24.16
N VAL A 103 -0.97 -3.78 23.15
CA VAL A 103 -1.37 -4.49 21.92
C VAL A 103 -0.37 -4.31 20.78
N GLY A 104 0.57 -3.36 20.91
CA GLY A 104 1.56 -3.05 19.89
C GLY A 104 0.90 -2.39 18.68
N ASP A 105 1.19 -2.88 17.48
CA ASP A 105 0.58 -2.37 16.26
C ASP A 105 -0.92 -2.71 16.21
N ILE A 106 -1.76 -1.67 16.23
CA ILE A 106 -3.22 -1.82 16.23
C ILE A 106 -3.75 -2.54 14.97
N LYS A 107 -2.96 -2.60 13.89
CA LYS A 107 -3.33 -3.40 12.71
C LYS A 107 -3.53 -4.88 13.06
N GLY A 108 -2.82 -5.41 14.06
CA GLY A 108 -3.06 -6.78 14.54
C GLY A 108 -4.49 -6.98 15.03
N ILE A 109 -5.10 -5.95 15.64
CA ILE A 109 -6.50 -5.98 16.07
C ILE A 109 -7.44 -5.82 14.88
N TRP A 110 -7.14 -4.87 13.99
CA TRP A 110 -8.03 -4.54 12.87
C TRP A 110 -8.16 -5.64 11.83
N GLU A 111 -7.13 -6.48 11.66
CA GLU A 111 -7.07 -7.46 10.57
C GLU A 111 -8.30 -8.37 10.51
N ALA A 112 -8.70 -9.00 11.63
CA ALA A 112 -9.89 -9.86 11.66
C ALA A 112 -11.19 -9.08 11.35
N SER A 113 -11.21 -7.78 11.68
CA SER A 113 -12.34 -6.87 11.48
C SER A 113 -12.29 -6.11 10.15
N ARG A 114 -11.41 -6.50 9.21
CA ARG A 114 -11.46 -6.00 7.83
C ARG A 114 -12.49 -6.72 6.97
N PHE A 115 -12.93 -7.91 7.39
CA PHE A 115 -13.91 -8.74 6.69
C PHE A 115 -13.41 -9.44 5.43
N ASP A 116 -12.10 -9.66 5.29
CA ASP A 116 -11.53 -10.46 4.20
C ASP A 116 -12.15 -11.87 4.15
N TRP A 117 -12.52 -12.40 5.33
CA TRP A 117 -13.23 -13.67 5.47
C TRP A 117 -14.61 -13.69 4.79
N LEU A 118 -15.28 -12.55 4.58
CA LEU A 118 -16.53 -12.50 3.80
C LEU A 118 -16.26 -13.01 2.38
N LEU A 119 -15.21 -12.51 1.74
CA LEU A 119 -14.88 -12.89 0.37
C LEU A 119 -14.44 -14.36 0.30
N HIS A 120 -13.73 -14.83 1.33
CA HIS A 120 -13.36 -16.24 1.46
C HIS A 120 -14.59 -17.16 1.52
N PHE A 121 -15.61 -16.83 2.32
CA PHE A 121 -16.86 -17.60 2.34
C PHE A 121 -17.60 -17.56 1.00
N VAL A 122 -17.60 -16.43 0.31
CA VAL A 122 -18.20 -16.33 -1.05
C VAL A 122 -17.47 -17.25 -2.03
N LEU A 123 -16.13 -17.27 -2.02
CA LEU A 123 -15.35 -18.17 -2.86
C LEU A 123 -15.64 -19.65 -2.56
N LYS A 124 -15.65 -20.04 -1.28
CA LYS A 124 -16.00 -21.40 -0.86
C LYS A 124 -17.42 -21.79 -1.26
N HIS A 125 -18.37 -20.85 -1.17
CA HIS A 125 -19.73 -21.07 -1.62
C HIS A 125 -19.78 -21.33 -3.14
N HIS A 126 -18.99 -20.60 -3.94
CA HIS A 126 -18.90 -20.85 -5.38
C HIS A 126 -18.26 -22.19 -5.72
N GLU A 127 -17.30 -22.66 -4.92
CA GLU A 127 -16.64 -23.96 -5.12
C GLU A 127 -17.52 -25.15 -4.72
N SER A 128 -18.22 -25.03 -3.59
CA SER A 128 -18.99 -26.14 -2.99
C SER A 128 -20.48 -26.13 -3.32
N HIS A 129 -21.03 -24.97 -3.68
CA HIS A 129 -22.46 -24.67 -3.71
C HIS A 129 -23.19 -24.96 -2.38
N ASP A 130 -22.45 -25.04 -1.27
CA ASP A 130 -23.02 -25.32 0.05
C ASP A 130 -23.56 -24.04 0.70
N GLN A 131 -24.83 -24.06 1.05
CA GLN A 131 -25.50 -22.96 1.76
C GLN A 131 -25.00 -22.83 3.21
N ALA A 132 -24.40 -23.89 3.77
CA ALA A 132 -23.83 -23.87 5.10
C ALA A 132 -22.68 -22.85 5.23
N GLU A 133 -21.93 -22.60 4.16
CA GLU A 133 -20.87 -21.57 4.14
C GLU A 133 -21.46 -20.16 4.32
N LEU A 134 -22.64 -19.87 3.73
CA LEU A 134 -23.33 -18.59 3.90
C LEU A 134 -24.00 -18.47 5.27
N ALA A 135 -24.55 -19.57 5.80
CA ALA A 135 -25.08 -19.60 7.16
C ALA A 135 -23.98 -19.31 8.19
N GLN A 136 -22.79 -19.86 7.99
CA GLN A 136 -21.63 -19.59 8.83
C GLN A 136 -21.13 -18.15 8.71
N LEU A 137 -21.07 -17.62 7.48
CA LEU A 137 -20.77 -16.21 7.22
C LEU A 137 -21.70 -15.30 8.06
N ASP A 138 -23.00 -15.56 8.02
CA ASP A 138 -23.99 -14.79 8.79
C ASP A 138 -23.78 -14.94 10.30
N GLN A 139 -23.43 -16.13 10.81
CA GLN A 139 -23.09 -16.31 12.23
C GLN A 139 -21.88 -15.45 12.63
N TRP A 140 -20.85 -15.35 11.78
CA TRP A 140 -19.68 -14.50 12.04
C TRP A 140 -20.03 -13.01 12.04
N LEU A 141 -20.89 -12.56 11.12
CA LEU A 141 -21.40 -11.19 11.11
C LEU A 141 -22.22 -10.87 12.36
N ASN A 142 -23.10 -11.77 12.78
CA ASN A 142 -23.86 -11.62 14.02
C ASN A 142 -22.93 -11.52 15.23
N ASN A 143 -21.98 -12.44 15.36
CA ASN A 143 -21.01 -12.40 16.45
C ASN A 143 -20.17 -11.11 16.44
N TRP A 144 -19.76 -10.62 15.27
CA TRP A 144 -19.09 -9.33 15.16
C TRP A 144 -19.99 -8.18 15.63
N CYS A 145 -21.25 -8.15 15.18
CA CYS A 145 -22.23 -7.12 15.54
C CYS A 145 -22.54 -7.09 17.04
N GLU A 146 -22.63 -8.26 17.68
CA GLU A 146 -22.85 -8.41 19.13
C GLU A 146 -21.67 -7.90 19.95
N ASN A 147 -20.44 -8.16 19.50
CA ASN A 147 -19.22 -7.82 20.25
C ASN A 147 -18.64 -6.45 19.90
N ASN A 148 -19.02 -5.85 18.77
CA ASN A 148 -18.52 -4.56 18.30
C ASN A 148 -19.65 -3.53 18.22
N SER A 149 -20.15 -3.11 19.39
CA SER A 149 -21.16 -2.06 19.49
C SER A 149 -20.77 -0.84 18.64
N ALA A 150 -21.76 -0.28 17.93
CA ALA A 150 -21.52 0.79 16.97
C ALA A 150 -20.73 1.94 17.62
N TYR A 151 -19.61 2.27 16.98
CA TYR A 151 -18.77 3.43 17.33
C TYR A 151 -17.97 3.29 18.64
N LEU A 152 -17.95 2.10 19.25
CA LEU A 152 -17.17 1.81 20.45
C LEU A 152 -16.01 0.86 20.15
N GLY A 153 -14.86 1.09 20.78
CA GLY A 153 -13.72 0.19 20.68
C GLY A 153 -12.85 0.40 19.43
N PRO A 154 -11.79 -0.40 19.31
CA PRO A 154 -10.69 -0.15 18.37
C PRO A 154 -11.12 -0.32 16.90
N ASN A 155 -12.07 -1.22 16.62
CA ASN A 155 -12.52 -1.53 15.26
C ASN A 155 -13.27 -0.38 14.57
N TRP A 156 -13.70 0.63 15.34
CA TRP A 156 -14.31 1.86 14.84
C TRP A 156 -13.34 3.06 14.78
N LYS A 157 -12.08 2.90 15.20
CA LYS A 157 -11.10 4.00 15.34
C LYS A 157 -10.67 4.61 14.01
N CYS A 158 -10.39 3.81 12.99
CA CYS A 158 -9.78 4.28 11.74
C CYS A 158 -10.78 4.31 10.56
N GLY A 159 -10.95 5.48 9.93
CA GLY A 159 -11.92 5.78 8.86
C GLY A 159 -11.92 4.73 7.74
N GLN A 160 -10.72 4.51 7.25
CA GLN A 160 -10.38 3.51 6.24
C GLN A 160 -10.78 2.09 6.63
N GLU A 161 -10.61 1.66 7.88
CA GLU A 161 -10.99 0.29 8.29
C GLU A 161 -12.51 0.06 8.21
N ALA A 162 -13.32 1.08 8.53
CA ALA A 162 -14.76 1.01 8.28
C ALA A 162 -15.11 1.03 6.80
N SER A 163 -14.30 1.71 5.99
CA SER A 163 -14.47 1.76 4.54
C SER A 163 -14.18 0.40 3.90
N ILE A 164 -13.11 -0.28 4.34
CA ILE A 164 -12.77 -1.63 3.89
C ILE A 164 -13.92 -2.60 4.18
N ARG A 165 -14.54 -2.55 5.37
CA ARG A 165 -15.72 -3.37 5.66
C ARG A 165 -16.89 -3.10 4.71
N VAL A 166 -17.17 -1.83 4.37
CA VAL A 166 -18.20 -1.49 3.36
C VAL A 166 -17.84 -2.06 1.99
N MET A 167 -16.57 -1.97 1.59
CA MET A 167 -16.08 -2.54 0.34
C MET A 167 -16.27 -4.06 0.30
N HIS A 168 -15.92 -4.77 1.37
CA HIS A 168 -16.08 -6.24 1.42
C HIS A 168 -17.55 -6.67 1.48
N LEU A 169 -18.42 -5.96 2.20
CA LEU A 169 -19.86 -6.24 2.17
C LEU A 169 -20.44 -6.10 0.76
N ILE A 170 -20.04 -5.05 0.03
CA ILE A 170 -20.51 -4.82 -1.33
C ILE A 170 -19.89 -5.79 -2.33
N SER A 171 -18.60 -6.11 -2.19
CA SER A 171 -17.96 -7.15 -2.99
C SER A 171 -18.60 -8.51 -2.77
N ALA A 172 -19.00 -8.86 -1.54
CA ALA A 172 -19.74 -10.08 -1.25
C ALA A 172 -21.14 -10.08 -1.92
N LEU A 173 -21.87 -8.97 -1.88
CA LEU A 173 -23.13 -8.82 -2.62
C LEU A 173 -22.95 -9.01 -4.12
N ILE A 174 -21.85 -8.51 -4.69
CA ILE A 174 -21.56 -8.71 -6.11
C ILE A 174 -21.24 -10.16 -6.39
N GLY A 175 -20.33 -10.76 -5.63
CA GLY A 175 -19.88 -12.14 -5.83
C GLY A 175 -21.04 -13.12 -5.73
N LEU A 176 -21.97 -12.93 -4.80
CA LEU A 176 -23.17 -13.76 -4.62
C LEU A 176 -24.34 -13.38 -5.56
N GLU A 177 -24.15 -12.42 -6.46
CA GLU A 177 -25.22 -11.93 -7.35
C GLU A 177 -26.45 -11.35 -6.60
N GLN A 178 -26.25 -10.86 -5.38
CA GLN A 178 -27.28 -10.33 -4.48
C GLN A 178 -27.41 -8.79 -4.50
N LEU A 179 -26.64 -8.10 -5.36
CA LEU A 179 -26.61 -6.62 -5.39
C LEU A 179 -27.98 -5.98 -5.69
N GLU A 180 -28.85 -6.65 -6.45
CA GLU A 180 -30.20 -6.15 -6.78
C GLU A 180 -31.22 -6.39 -5.67
N SER A 181 -30.97 -7.34 -4.76
CA SER A 181 -31.87 -7.72 -3.68
C SER A 181 -31.14 -7.92 -2.34
N PRO A 182 -30.34 -6.94 -1.89
CA PRO A 182 -29.60 -7.05 -0.63
C PRO A 182 -30.56 -7.12 0.56
N SER A 183 -30.21 -7.93 1.56
CA SER A 183 -31.00 -8.00 2.79
C SER A 183 -31.00 -6.67 3.55
N GLN A 184 -32.05 -6.44 4.36
CA GLN A 184 -32.12 -5.25 5.21
C GLN A 184 -30.97 -5.16 6.21
N ASN A 185 -30.45 -6.31 6.67
CA ASN A 185 -29.33 -6.35 7.61
C ASN A 185 -28.01 -5.91 6.97
N VAL A 186 -27.74 -6.29 5.72
CA VAL A 186 -26.56 -5.80 4.98
C VAL A 186 -26.67 -4.31 4.72
N LEU A 187 -27.84 -3.83 4.29
CA LEU A 187 -28.10 -2.39 4.08
C LEU A 187 -27.91 -1.60 5.38
N ALA A 188 -28.48 -2.05 6.49
CA ALA A 188 -28.33 -1.42 7.80
C ALA A 188 -26.86 -1.39 8.24
N LEU A 189 -26.13 -2.49 8.06
CA LEU A 189 -24.71 -2.54 8.42
C LEU A 189 -23.89 -1.55 7.58
N ILE A 190 -24.12 -1.46 6.26
CA ILE A 190 -23.49 -0.46 5.40
C ILE A 190 -23.82 0.96 5.90
N GLU A 191 -25.10 1.26 6.16
CA GLU A 191 -25.54 2.57 6.63
C GLU A 191 -24.82 3.00 7.93
N ILE A 192 -24.67 2.09 8.90
CA ILE A 192 -23.96 2.36 10.17
C ILE A 192 -22.50 2.75 9.90
N HIS A 193 -21.84 2.08 8.96
CA HIS A 193 -20.47 2.40 8.59
C HIS A 193 -20.36 3.75 7.88
N LEU A 194 -21.30 4.09 6.99
CA LEU A 194 -21.31 5.40 6.32
C LEU A 194 -21.60 6.55 7.29
N LYS A 195 -22.49 6.34 8.28
CA LYS A 195 -22.74 7.29 9.38
C LYS A 195 -21.48 7.58 10.18
N ARG A 196 -20.57 6.62 10.30
CA ARG A 196 -19.28 6.81 10.94
C ARG A 196 -18.28 7.55 10.05
N ILE A 197 -18.25 7.24 8.75
CA ILE A 197 -17.23 7.76 7.82
C ILE A 197 -17.53 9.23 7.46
N ALA A 198 -18.78 9.56 7.16
CA ALA A 198 -19.15 10.86 6.63
C ALA A 198 -18.73 12.05 7.52
N PRO A 199 -18.86 12.01 8.86
CA PRO A 199 -18.45 13.11 9.73
C PRO A 199 -16.93 13.37 9.76
N THR A 200 -16.10 12.39 9.37
CA THR A 200 -14.64 12.45 9.48
C THR A 200 -13.94 12.64 8.13
N ILE A 201 -14.68 12.69 7.02
CA ILE A 201 -14.09 12.76 5.68
C ILE A 201 -13.11 13.93 5.52
N ASP A 202 -13.43 15.11 6.09
CA ASP A 202 -12.53 16.28 6.03
C ASP A 202 -11.17 15.99 6.68
N TYR A 203 -11.16 15.21 7.76
CA TYR A 203 -9.92 14.79 8.41
C TYR A 203 -9.12 13.84 7.52
N ALA A 204 -9.78 12.87 6.88
CA ALA A 204 -9.15 11.92 5.96
C ALA A 204 -8.54 12.61 4.73
N ILE A 205 -9.28 13.55 4.13
CA ILE A 205 -8.80 14.34 2.98
C ILE A 205 -7.58 15.18 3.35
N ALA A 206 -7.50 15.69 4.59
CA ALA A 206 -6.36 16.47 5.04
C ALA A 206 -5.04 15.69 5.12
N GLN A 207 -5.10 14.36 5.13
CA GLN A 207 -3.92 13.52 5.19
C GLN A 207 -3.23 13.34 3.83
N ASP A 208 -3.88 13.70 2.70
CA ASP A 208 -3.32 13.50 1.35
C ASP A 208 -2.66 12.12 1.13
N ASN A 209 -3.26 11.07 1.71
CA ASN A 209 -2.89 9.67 1.56
C ASN A 209 -4.11 8.84 1.12
N ASN A 210 -3.96 7.52 1.07
CA ASN A 210 -5.01 6.58 0.67
C ASN A 210 -6.29 6.62 1.53
N HIS A 211 -6.27 7.12 2.78
CA HIS A 211 -7.48 7.17 3.63
C HIS A 211 -8.59 7.98 2.97
N GLY A 212 -8.26 9.16 2.44
CA GLY A 212 -9.23 10.00 1.75
C GLY A 212 -9.83 9.32 0.52
N THR A 213 -9.07 8.47 -0.17
CA THR A 213 -9.56 7.67 -1.30
C THR A 213 -10.47 6.54 -0.83
N SER A 214 -10.06 5.75 0.16
CA SER A 214 -10.86 4.62 0.66
C SER A 214 -12.19 5.09 1.29
N GLU A 215 -12.16 6.16 2.08
CA GLU A 215 -13.37 6.74 2.68
C GLU A 215 -14.32 7.35 1.64
N ALA A 216 -13.78 8.02 0.61
CA ALA A 216 -14.58 8.52 -0.51
C ALA A 216 -15.20 7.37 -1.33
N ALA A 217 -14.43 6.30 -1.57
CA ALA A 217 -14.91 5.11 -2.26
C ALA A 217 -16.07 4.47 -1.48
N ALA A 218 -15.93 4.21 -0.18
CA ALA A 218 -16.99 3.64 0.64
C ALA A 218 -18.27 4.51 0.66
N LEU A 219 -18.13 5.83 0.82
CA LEU A 219 -19.27 6.77 0.74
C LEU A 219 -19.96 6.72 -0.63
N PHE A 220 -19.20 6.61 -1.71
CA PHE A 220 -19.74 6.50 -3.05
C PHE A 220 -20.48 5.17 -3.24
N ILE A 221 -19.81 4.03 -3.04
CA ILE A 221 -20.39 2.71 -3.34
C ILE A 221 -21.56 2.38 -2.40
N GLY A 222 -21.41 2.64 -1.10
CA GLY A 222 -22.45 2.36 -0.12
C GLY A 222 -23.61 3.35 -0.23
N GLY A 223 -23.31 4.63 -0.44
CA GLY A 223 -24.34 5.66 -0.65
C GLY A 223 -25.16 5.37 -1.91
N SER A 224 -24.49 4.92 -2.98
CA SER A 224 -25.14 4.53 -4.23
C SER A 224 -26.05 3.32 -4.09
N LEU A 225 -25.59 2.25 -3.44
CA LEU A 225 -26.41 1.06 -3.20
C LEU A 225 -27.63 1.37 -2.30
N LEU A 226 -27.42 2.08 -1.20
CA LEU A 226 -28.52 2.47 -0.31
C LEU A 226 -29.54 3.34 -1.05
N ASN A 227 -29.07 4.28 -1.87
CA ASN A 227 -29.94 5.17 -2.64
C ASN A 227 -30.66 4.45 -3.78
N SER A 228 -30.10 3.40 -4.37
CA SER A 228 -30.79 2.61 -5.40
C SER A 228 -31.92 1.75 -4.83
N VAL A 229 -31.78 1.28 -3.58
CA VAL A 229 -32.82 0.50 -2.89
C VAL A 229 -33.88 1.39 -2.23
N ASN A 230 -33.46 2.45 -1.53
CA ASN A 230 -34.37 3.37 -0.84
C ASN A 230 -33.90 4.81 -1.01
N GLN A 231 -34.56 5.58 -1.87
CA GLN A 231 -34.14 6.94 -2.19
C GLN A 231 -34.38 7.89 -1.00
N THR A 232 -33.29 8.32 -0.36
CA THR A 232 -33.33 9.33 0.70
C THR A 232 -32.35 10.46 0.41
N ARG A 233 -32.61 11.65 0.99
CA ARG A 233 -31.68 12.78 0.91
C ARG A 233 -30.32 12.44 1.54
N LEU A 234 -30.30 11.63 2.59
CA LEU A 234 -29.06 11.24 3.26
C LEU A 234 -28.17 10.40 2.34
N TYR A 235 -28.73 9.38 1.69
CA TYR A 235 -27.96 8.44 0.86
C TYR A 235 -27.45 9.10 -0.42
N SER A 236 -28.30 9.91 -1.07
CA SER A 236 -27.88 10.75 -2.21
C SER A 236 -26.79 11.76 -1.82
N THR A 237 -26.80 12.27 -0.58
CA THR A 237 -25.72 13.12 -0.05
C THR A 237 -24.42 12.34 0.09
N TRP A 238 -24.44 11.13 0.65
CA TRP A 238 -23.22 10.30 0.75
C TRP A 238 -22.67 9.88 -0.61
N GLN A 239 -23.54 9.45 -1.53
CA GLN A 239 -23.16 9.17 -2.92
C GLN A 239 -22.45 10.37 -3.56
N SER A 240 -23.05 11.56 -3.44
CA SER A 240 -22.51 12.80 -4.04
C SER A 240 -21.20 13.22 -3.38
N LEU A 241 -21.10 13.07 -2.06
CA LEU A 241 -19.90 13.36 -1.28
C LEU A 241 -18.74 12.43 -1.66
N GLY A 242 -19.01 11.13 -1.77
CA GLY A 242 -18.05 10.12 -2.21
C GLY A 242 -17.54 10.41 -3.62
N ARG A 243 -18.45 10.67 -4.59
CA ARG A 243 -18.08 11.04 -5.96
C ARG A 243 -17.18 12.29 -5.99
N LYS A 244 -17.60 13.36 -5.32
CA LYS A 244 -16.84 14.61 -5.24
C LYS A 244 -15.41 14.36 -4.79
N TRP A 245 -15.24 13.57 -3.74
CA TRP A 245 -13.92 13.29 -3.20
C TRP A 245 -13.13 12.31 -4.04
N LEU A 246 -13.73 11.29 -4.64
CA LEU A 246 -13.04 10.40 -5.59
C LEU A 246 -12.45 11.19 -6.77
N GLU A 247 -13.21 12.09 -7.38
CA GLU A 247 -12.74 12.94 -8.48
C GLU A 247 -11.64 13.89 -8.02
N ASN A 248 -11.83 14.51 -6.85
CA ASN A 248 -10.81 15.37 -6.26
C ASN A 248 -9.52 14.61 -5.93
N ARG A 249 -9.60 13.41 -5.36
CA ARG A 249 -8.45 12.59 -4.99
C ARG A 249 -7.69 12.09 -6.20
N ALA A 250 -8.39 11.70 -7.28
CA ALA A 250 -7.75 11.32 -8.54
C ALA A 250 -6.96 12.50 -9.13
N SER A 251 -7.55 13.70 -9.13
CA SER A 251 -6.89 14.91 -9.62
C SER A 251 -5.76 15.40 -8.70
N LYS A 252 -5.88 15.21 -7.38
CA LYS A 252 -4.96 15.79 -6.40
C LYS A 252 -3.81 14.88 -6.03
N LEU A 253 -4.05 13.58 -5.86
CA LEU A 253 -3.06 12.65 -5.27
C LEU A 253 -2.37 11.76 -6.30
N ILE A 254 -2.88 11.70 -7.52
CA ILE A 254 -2.24 10.99 -8.63
C ILE A 254 -1.54 12.04 -9.45
N MET A 255 -0.23 11.89 -9.61
CA MET A 255 0.62 12.85 -10.29
C MET A 255 0.47 12.72 -11.81
N ALA A 256 1.05 13.67 -12.55
CA ALA A 256 0.88 13.77 -14.00
C ALA A 256 1.41 12.54 -14.76
N ASP A 257 2.31 11.79 -14.15
CA ASP A 257 2.96 10.58 -14.64
C ASP A 257 2.32 9.28 -14.10
N GLY A 258 1.21 9.39 -13.36
CA GLY A 258 0.48 8.25 -12.80
C GLY A 258 0.90 7.85 -11.38
N GLY A 259 2.04 8.31 -10.85
CA GLY A 259 2.46 7.93 -9.50
C GLY A 259 1.54 8.48 -8.41
N PHE A 260 1.37 7.74 -7.32
CA PHE A 260 0.51 8.12 -6.20
C PHE A 260 1.26 8.83 -5.06
N SER A 261 0.55 9.70 -4.31
CA SER A 261 1.12 10.61 -3.31
C SER A 261 1.92 9.97 -2.17
N GLN A 262 1.78 8.66 -1.94
CA GLN A 262 2.50 7.96 -0.88
C GLN A 262 3.83 7.34 -1.31
N TYR A 263 4.17 7.41 -2.61
CA TYR A 263 5.41 6.84 -3.16
C TYR A 263 5.59 5.36 -2.80
N SER A 264 4.50 4.60 -2.80
CA SER A 264 4.47 3.18 -2.38
C SER A 264 3.71 2.34 -3.38
N VAL A 265 4.30 1.22 -3.80
CA VAL A 265 3.64 0.27 -4.72
C VAL A 265 2.43 -0.39 -4.06
N ASN A 266 2.55 -0.76 -2.78
CA ASN A 266 1.45 -1.37 -2.03
C ASN A 266 0.26 -0.41 -1.85
N TYR A 267 0.52 0.86 -1.51
CA TYR A 267 -0.54 1.86 -1.39
C TYR A 267 -1.09 2.34 -2.72
N HIS A 268 -0.29 2.25 -3.79
CA HIS A 268 -0.78 2.45 -5.15
C HIS A 268 -1.80 1.38 -5.52
N ARG A 269 -1.57 0.10 -5.19
CA ARG A 269 -2.58 -0.95 -5.32
C ARG A 269 -3.85 -0.63 -4.54
N VAL A 270 -3.75 -0.32 -3.24
CA VAL A 270 -4.93 -0.05 -2.41
C VAL A 270 -5.78 1.09 -3.00
N MET A 271 -5.11 2.11 -3.54
CA MET A 271 -5.76 3.20 -4.26
C MET A 271 -6.47 2.69 -5.52
N LEU A 272 -5.80 1.94 -6.40
CA LEU A 272 -6.39 1.41 -7.64
C LEU A 272 -7.57 0.47 -7.36
N ASP A 273 -7.43 -0.48 -6.42
CA ASP A 273 -8.49 -1.42 -6.05
C ASP A 273 -9.75 -0.67 -5.56
N SER A 274 -9.57 0.41 -4.77
CA SER A 274 -10.67 1.26 -4.30
C SER A 274 -11.43 1.92 -5.46
N TYR A 275 -10.71 2.40 -6.48
CA TYR A 275 -11.33 2.98 -7.68
C TYR A 275 -11.96 1.92 -8.59
N CYS A 276 -11.34 0.73 -8.71
CA CYS A 276 -11.92 -0.37 -9.47
C CYS A 276 -13.30 -0.74 -8.90
N LEU A 277 -13.42 -0.89 -7.57
CA LEU A 277 -14.71 -1.19 -6.95
C LEU A 277 -15.73 -0.06 -7.15
N ALA A 278 -15.30 1.21 -7.10
CA ALA A 278 -16.16 2.35 -7.40
C ALA A 278 -16.67 2.32 -8.86
N GLU A 279 -15.81 2.00 -9.83
CA GLU A 279 -16.21 1.88 -11.24
C GLU A 279 -17.12 0.68 -11.48
N ILE A 280 -16.88 -0.47 -10.83
CA ILE A 280 -17.74 -1.64 -10.90
C ILE A 280 -19.14 -1.31 -10.41
N ILE A 281 -19.27 -0.67 -9.24
CA ILE A 281 -20.57 -0.26 -8.72
C ILE A 281 -21.24 0.78 -9.60
N ARG A 282 -20.46 1.73 -10.14
CA ARG A 282 -20.97 2.68 -11.11
C ARG A 282 -21.58 1.99 -12.34
N GLN A 283 -20.93 0.95 -12.86
CA GLN A 283 -21.42 0.15 -14.00
C GLN A 283 -22.66 -0.67 -13.62
N LYS A 284 -22.59 -1.48 -12.55
CA LYS A 284 -23.68 -2.38 -12.14
C LYS A 284 -24.96 -1.63 -11.77
N LEU A 285 -24.85 -0.42 -11.20
CA LEU A 285 -25.99 0.44 -10.88
C LEU A 285 -26.33 1.47 -11.98
N SER A 286 -25.70 1.36 -13.16
CA SER A 286 -25.93 2.27 -14.31
C SER A 286 -25.82 3.77 -13.97
N LEU A 287 -24.89 4.13 -13.08
CA LEU A 287 -24.69 5.51 -12.64
C LEU A 287 -23.91 6.33 -13.67
N PRO A 288 -24.04 7.68 -13.68
CA PRO A 288 -23.27 8.53 -14.56
C PRO A 288 -21.76 8.29 -14.46
N LYS A 289 -21.07 8.32 -15.61
CA LYS A 289 -19.60 8.23 -15.69
C LYS A 289 -18.92 9.26 -14.77
N PHE A 290 -17.75 8.91 -14.26
CA PHE A 290 -16.89 9.90 -13.58
C PHE A 290 -16.32 10.91 -14.58
N SER A 291 -15.72 11.98 -14.07
CA SER A 291 -15.01 12.95 -14.90
C SER A 291 -13.93 12.29 -15.77
N GLN A 292 -13.69 12.86 -16.96
CA GLN A 292 -12.62 12.41 -17.85
C GLN A 292 -11.24 12.48 -17.17
N CYS A 293 -11.03 13.47 -16.29
CA CYS A 293 -9.81 13.59 -15.50
C CYS A 293 -9.56 12.34 -14.64
N LEU A 294 -10.60 11.82 -13.96
CA LEU A 294 -10.47 10.60 -13.18
C LEU A 294 -10.04 9.41 -14.06
N TYR A 295 -10.72 9.17 -15.19
CA TYR A 295 -10.37 8.08 -16.10
C TYR A 295 -8.94 8.19 -16.62
N THR A 296 -8.50 9.41 -17.00
CA THR A 296 -7.12 9.65 -17.44
C THR A 296 -6.11 9.35 -16.33
N GLN A 297 -6.37 9.78 -15.09
CA GLN A 297 -5.45 9.51 -13.97
C GLN A 297 -5.43 8.02 -13.60
N MET A 298 -6.56 7.32 -13.67
CA MET A 298 -6.62 5.87 -13.45
C MET A 298 -5.85 5.09 -14.50
N GLY A 299 -5.95 5.47 -15.78
CA GLY A 299 -5.16 4.84 -16.85
C GLY A 299 -3.66 4.99 -16.60
N LYS A 300 -3.19 6.21 -16.31
CA LYS A 300 -1.78 6.47 -15.98
C LYS A 300 -1.30 5.73 -14.73
N ALA A 301 -2.13 5.68 -13.69
CA ALA A 301 -1.80 4.93 -12.48
C ALA A 301 -1.74 3.42 -12.76
N THR A 302 -2.60 2.90 -13.63
CA THR A 302 -2.56 1.49 -14.05
C THR A 302 -1.26 1.20 -14.79
N ASP A 303 -0.86 2.06 -15.73
CA ASP A 303 0.40 1.93 -16.46
C ASP A 303 1.60 1.97 -15.51
N TRP A 304 1.60 2.89 -14.55
CA TRP A 304 2.64 3.00 -13.53
C TRP A 304 2.84 1.69 -12.76
N LEU A 305 1.75 1.05 -12.32
CA LEU A 305 1.84 -0.22 -11.60
C LEU A 305 2.28 -1.37 -12.50
N TYR A 306 1.75 -1.44 -13.73
CA TYR A 306 2.15 -2.46 -14.71
C TYR A 306 3.66 -2.38 -15.01
N ILE A 307 4.20 -1.18 -15.21
CA ILE A 307 5.61 -0.96 -15.53
C ILE A 307 6.54 -1.54 -14.46
N LEU A 308 6.17 -1.46 -13.19
CA LEU A 308 6.94 -2.00 -12.07
C LEU A 308 6.73 -3.51 -11.84
N THR A 309 5.63 -4.06 -12.35
CA THR A 309 5.25 -5.46 -12.15
C THR A 309 6.09 -6.37 -13.04
N GLN A 310 6.73 -7.35 -12.40
CA GLN A 310 7.52 -8.39 -13.08
C GLN A 310 6.62 -9.54 -13.54
N GLN A 311 7.19 -10.47 -14.31
CA GLN A 311 6.41 -11.55 -14.94
C GLN A 311 5.70 -12.45 -13.94
N ASP A 312 6.33 -12.72 -12.79
CA ASP A 312 5.75 -13.49 -11.68
C ASP A 312 4.75 -12.68 -10.83
N GLY A 313 4.67 -11.38 -11.09
CA GLY A 313 3.77 -10.44 -10.44
C GLY A 313 4.36 -9.66 -9.28
N ASP A 314 5.60 -9.95 -8.87
CA ASP A 314 6.26 -9.17 -7.83
C ASP A 314 6.74 -7.81 -8.37
N THR A 315 7.12 -6.91 -7.47
CA THR A 315 7.54 -5.55 -7.77
C THR A 315 8.71 -5.15 -6.89
N PRO A 316 9.49 -4.13 -7.23
CA PRO A 316 10.30 -3.40 -6.25
C PRO A 316 9.45 -3.07 -5.01
N ASN A 317 10.01 -3.28 -3.82
CA ASN A 317 9.29 -3.05 -2.55
C ASN A 317 9.39 -1.58 -2.11
N LEU A 318 9.10 -0.66 -3.04
CA LEU A 318 9.27 0.78 -2.84
C LEU A 318 8.21 1.33 -1.88
N GLY A 319 8.68 2.15 -0.94
CA GLY A 319 7.85 2.88 0.01
C GLY A 319 7.20 2.02 1.08
N ALA A 320 6.26 2.63 1.78
CA ALA A 320 5.52 2.00 2.86
C ALA A 320 4.72 0.76 2.40
N ASN A 321 4.93 -0.39 3.04
CA ASN A 321 4.25 -1.64 2.74
C ASN A 321 3.72 -2.31 4.01
N ASP A 322 2.42 -2.55 4.05
CA ASP A 322 1.72 -3.06 5.23
C ASP A 322 0.93 -4.35 4.99
N GLY A 323 1.21 -5.05 3.89
CA GLY A 323 0.53 -6.29 3.56
C GLY A 323 -0.85 -6.10 2.93
N ALA A 324 -1.35 -4.86 2.77
CA ALA A 324 -2.73 -4.64 2.32
C ALA A 324 -3.00 -5.16 0.89
N LYS A 325 -3.89 -6.14 0.79
CA LYS A 325 -4.53 -6.64 -0.44
C LYS A 325 -6.03 -6.43 -0.30
N LEU A 326 -6.58 -5.40 -0.94
CA LEU A 326 -7.96 -4.95 -0.69
C LEU A 326 -9.01 -5.90 -1.28
N LEU A 327 -8.68 -6.64 -2.33
CA LEU A 327 -9.58 -7.60 -2.97
C LEU A 327 -8.94 -8.99 -2.98
N PRO A 328 -8.88 -9.70 -1.84
CA PRO A 328 -8.24 -11.00 -1.72
C PRO A 328 -9.09 -12.14 -2.32
N VAL A 329 -9.50 -12.00 -3.58
CA VAL A 329 -10.32 -12.98 -4.32
C VAL A 329 -9.52 -13.86 -5.30
N CYS A 330 -8.21 -13.65 -5.34
CA CYS A 330 -7.27 -14.44 -6.15
C CYS A 330 -6.41 -15.33 -5.25
N ALA A 331 -6.19 -16.58 -5.69
CA ALA A 331 -5.22 -17.52 -5.15
C ALA A 331 -3.77 -17.14 -5.55
N THR A 332 -3.38 -15.92 -5.18
CA THR A 332 -2.04 -15.36 -5.39
C THR A 332 -1.47 -14.81 -4.09
N ASP A 333 -0.15 -14.82 -3.96
CA ASP A 333 0.52 -14.11 -2.87
C ASP A 333 0.12 -12.62 -2.86
N TYR A 334 0.14 -11.98 -1.70
CA TYR A 334 -0.16 -10.55 -1.60
C TYR A 334 0.89 -9.69 -2.33
N ARG A 335 2.07 -10.23 -2.66
CA ARG A 335 3.09 -9.58 -3.49
C ARG A 335 2.84 -9.70 -4.98
N ASP A 336 1.84 -10.47 -5.40
CA ASP A 336 1.42 -10.49 -6.81
C ASP A 336 0.49 -9.30 -7.10
N PHE A 337 0.96 -8.35 -7.91
CA PHE A 337 0.21 -7.15 -8.32
C PHE A 337 -0.56 -7.34 -9.61
N ARG A 338 -0.38 -8.46 -10.32
CA ARG A 338 -1.06 -8.73 -11.59
C ARG A 338 -2.58 -8.70 -11.46
N PRO A 339 -3.23 -9.22 -10.39
CA PRO A 339 -4.69 -9.11 -10.25
C PRO A 339 -5.21 -7.66 -10.28
N THR A 340 -4.55 -6.74 -9.58
CA THR A 340 -4.93 -5.32 -9.56
C THR A 340 -4.68 -4.67 -10.91
N VAL A 341 -3.51 -4.92 -11.52
CA VAL A 341 -3.18 -4.39 -12.85
C VAL A 341 -4.19 -4.86 -13.88
N GLN A 342 -4.51 -6.16 -13.88
CA GLN A 342 -5.44 -6.77 -14.81
C GLN A 342 -6.85 -6.19 -14.66
N LEU A 343 -7.34 -6.05 -13.43
CA LEU A 343 -8.64 -5.45 -13.15
C LEU A 343 -8.68 -3.98 -13.62
N ALA A 344 -7.69 -3.19 -13.21
CA ALA A 344 -7.63 -1.76 -13.49
C ALA A 344 -7.46 -1.48 -14.99
N SER A 345 -6.62 -2.24 -15.70
CA SER A 345 -6.41 -2.04 -17.14
C SER A 345 -7.66 -2.40 -17.94
N THR A 346 -8.37 -3.44 -17.52
CA THR A 346 -9.65 -3.83 -18.13
C THR A 346 -10.70 -2.73 -17.96
N LEU A 347 -10.82 -2.13 -16.77
CA LEU A 347 -11.81 -1.10 -16.47
C LEU A 347 -11.47 0.28 -17.03
N PHE A 348 -10.22 0.73 -16.92
CA PHE A 348 -9.82 2.11 -17.18
C PHE A 348 -9.06 2.31 -18.50
N CYS A 349 -8.35 1.28 -18.96
CA CYS A 349 -7.63 1.31 -20.24
C CYS A 349 -8.44 0.64 -21.37
N GLN A 350 -9.56 -0.01 -21.02
CA GLN A 350 -10.36 -0.83 -21.95
C GLN A 350 -9.49 -1.87 -22.67
N HIS A 351 -8.49 -2.40 -21.95
CA HIS A 351 -7.59 -3.42 -22.45
C HIS A 351 -6.97 -4.19 -21.28
N SER A 352 -7.17 -5.50 -21.26
CA SER A 352 -6.54 -6.42 -20.32
C SER A 352 -5.07 -6.62 -20.67
N TYR A 353 -4.16 -6.19 -19.80
CA TYR A 353 -2.72 -6.15 -20.11
C TYR A 353 -2.06 -7.53 -20.13
N TYR A 354 -2.53 -8.48 -19.30
CA TYR A 354 -2.09 -9.86 -19.40
C TYR A 354 -3.03 -10.61 -20.33
N ALA A 355 -2.59 -10.84 -21.57
CA ALA A 355 -3.39 -11.49 -22.60
C ALA A 355 -3.69 -12.96 -22.26
N GLU A 356 -2.69 -13.68 -21.78
CA GLU A 356 -2.82 -15.09 -21.38
C GLU A 356 -3.70 -15.23 -20.15
N SER A 357 -4.39 -16.37 -20.05
CA SER A 357 -5.19 -16.71 -18.86
C SER A 357 -4.27 -17.08 -17.70
N GLY A 358 -4.55 -16.56 -16.51
CA GLY A 358 -3.83 -16.92 -15.29
C GLY A 358 -4.66 -16.67 -14.02
N ASN A 359 -4.11 -17.01 -12.85
CA ASN A 359 -4.80 -16.80 -11.56
C ASN A 359 -5.13 -15.32 -11.31
N TYR A 360 -4.39 -14.40 -11.93
CA TYR A 360 -4.70 -12.96 -11.90
C TYR A 360 -6.03 -12.57 -12.58
N ASP A 361 -6.63 -13.45 -13.39
CA ASP A 361 -7.96 -13.24 -13.96
C ASP A 361 -9.09 -13.63 -12.98
N GLU A 362 -8.81 -14.25 -11.83
CA GLU A 362 -9.84 -14.63 -10.85
C GLU A 362 -10.59 -13.41 -10.30
N THR A 363 -9.93 -12.27 -10.14
CA THR A 363 -10.62 -11.02 -9.78
C THR A 363 -11.60 -10.57 -10.86
N LEU A 364 -11.26 -10.73 -12.15
CA LEU A 364 -12.20 -10.43 -13.23
C LEU A 364 -13.43 -11.35 -13.16
N LYS A 365 -13.21 -12.65 -12.94
CA LYS A 365 -14.28 -13.65 -12.80
C LYS A 365 -15.18 -13.33 -11.61
N PHE A 366 -14.61 -13.02 -10.45
CA PHE A 366 -15.35 -12.72 -9.22
C PHE A 366 -16.34 -11.55 -9.40
N PHE A 367 -15.96 -10.52 -10.17
CA PHE A 367 -16.81 -9.35 -10.41
C PHE A 367 -17.69 -9.45 -11.68
N ASP A 368 -17.65 -10.58 -12.38
CA ASP A 368 -18.25 -10.78 -13.71
C ASP A 368 -17.82 -9.71 -14.74
N ILE A 369 -16.50 -9.52 -14.84
CA ILE A 369 -15.89 -8.60 -15.80
C ILE A 369 -15.24 -9.41 -16.90
N LYS A 370 -15.65 -9.17 -18.14
CA LYS A 370 -15.07 -9.83 -19.30
C LYS A 370 -13.72 -9.21 -19.65
N LYS A 371 -12.73 -10.07 -19.91
CA LYS A 371 -11.43 -9.69 -20.43
C LYS A 371 -11.60 -8.93 -21.75
N VAL A 372 -10.86 -7.84 -21.94
CA VAL A 372 -10.97 -6.97 -23.11
C VAL A 372 -9.67 -7.02 -23.90
N HIS A 373 -9.76 -7.51 -25.13
CA HIS A 373 -8.64 -7.52 -26.07
C HIS A 373 -8.85 -6.45 -27.14
N LYS A 374 -7.87 -5.57 -27.29
CA LYS A 374 -7.83 -4.57 -28.35
C LYS A 374 -6.66 -4.91 -29.26
N SER A 375 -6.91 -5.11 -30.54
CA SER A 375 -5.92 -5.61 -31.50
C SER A 375 -4.71 -4.68 -31.68
N ASP A 376 -4.92 -3.37 -31.50
CA ASP A 376 -3.92 -2.33 -31.77
C ASP A 376 -3.40 -1.63 -30.49
N SER A 377 -3.55 -2.24 -29.31
CA SER A 377 -3.01 -1.66 -28.07
C SER A 377 -1.63 -2.22 -27.75
N ASN A 378 -0.66 -1.32 -27.61
CA ASN A 378 0.65 -1.66 -27.07
C ASN A 378 0.63 -1.58 -25.54
N LEU A 379 1.36 -2.48 -24.90
CA LEU A 379 1.61 -2.41 -23.47
C LEU A 379 2.49 -1.19 -23.14
N PRO A 380 2.35 -0.60 -21.94
CA PRO A 380 3.20 0.49 -21.50
C PRO A 380 4.70 0.13 -21.57
N ASN A 381 5.52 1.05 -22.06
CA ASN A 381 6.98 0.88 -22.10
C ASN A 381 7.54 0.92 -20.67
N LYS A 382 8.47 0.03 -20.35
CA LYS A 382 9.16 0.01 -19.04
C LYS A 382 10.35 0.96 -18.92
N ASN A 383 10.78 1.62 -20.00
CA ASN A 383 11.85 2.62 -20.02
C ASN A 383 11.26 4.03 -19.91
N VAL A 384 11.08 4.52 -18.68
CA VAL A 384 10.29 5.74 -18.41
C VAL A 384 10.96 6.60 -17.35
N LEU A 385 10.97 7.92 -17.59
CA LEU A 385 11.18 8.94 -16.56
C LEU A 385 9.82 9.39 -16.03
N PHE A 386 9.55 9.06 -14.78
CA PHE A 386 8.43 9.56 -14.01
C PHE A 386 8.86 10.83 -13.27
N ASP A 387 8.80 11.96 -13.97
CA ASP A 387 9.34 13.25 -13.54
C ASP A 387 8.61 13.87 -12.32
N SER A 388 7.38 13.46 -12.07
CA SER A 388 6.50 14.05 -11.07
C SER A 388 6.53 13.23 -9.78
N SER A 389 6.52 11.91 -9.91
CA SER A 389 6.58 10.93 -8.82
C SER A 389 8.00 10.54 -8.42
N GLY A 390 9.00 10.94 -9.23
CA GLY A 390 10.41 10.81 -8.92
C GLY A 390 10.90 9.38 -9.02
N LEU A 391 10.83 8.81 -10.22
CA LEU A 391 11.29 7.45 -10.51
C LEU A 391 11.81 7.36 -11.95
N ILE A 392 12.87 6.60 -12.18
CA ILE A 392 13.28 6.15 -13.51
C ILE A 392 13.18 4.63 -13.54
N THR A 393 12.55 4.07 -14.55
CA THR A 393 12.62 2.64 -14.83
C THR A 393 13.33 2.41 -16.15
N ALA A 394 14.09 1.33 -16.24
CA ALA A 394 14.71 0.89 -17.49
C ALA A 394 14.77 -0.64 -17.54
N GLU A 395 14.70 -1.19 -18.74
CA GLU A 395 14.71 -2.63 -18.99
C GLU A 395 15.52 -2.94 -20.25
N ASN A 396 16.35 -3.98 -20.17
CA ASN A 396 16.99 -4.60 -21.31
C ASN A 396 16.84 -6.13 -21.25
N SER A 397 17.62 -6.87 -22.04
CA SER A 397 17.52 -8.32 -22.11
C SER A 397 17.77 -9.05 -20.78
N SER A 398 18.56 -8.45 -19.88
CA SER A 398 19.05 -9.12 -18.67
C SER A 398 18.58 -8.44 -17.40
N PHE A 399 18.34 -7.12 -17.43
CA PHE A 399 18.00 -6.34 -16.25
C PHE A 399 16.71 -5.55 -16.41
N PHE A 400 15.99 -5.46 -15.30
CA PHE A 400 15.03 -4.39 -15.02
C PHE A 400 15.51 -3.60 -13.81
N ILE A 401 15.36 -2.28 -13.82
CA ILE A 401 15.75 -1.43 -12.70
C ILE A 401 14.66 -0.41 -12.37
N ALA A 402 14.63 -0.01 -11.09
CA ALA A 402 13.86 1.12 -10.61
C ALA A 402 14.77 2.05 -9.78
N PHE A 403 14.95 3.27 -10.26
CA PHE A 403 15.85 4.28 -9.68
C PHE A 403 15.06 5.45 -9.10
N LYS A 404 15.05 5.56 -7.77
CA LYS A 404 14.27 6.55 -7.04
C LYS A 404 14.93 7.94 -7.09
N LEU A 405 14.19 8.96 -7.52
CA LEU A 405 14.68 10.33 -7.57
C LEU A 405 14.26 11.13 -6.31
N PRO A 406 15.07 12.09 -5.84
CA PRO A 406 14.74 13.00 -4.73
C PRO A 406 13.70 14.07 -5.14
N ILE A 407 12.57 13.65 -5.68
CA ILE A 407 11.47 14.51 -6.13
C ILE A 407 10.25 14.25 -5.26
N PHE A 408 9.87 15.24 -4.45
CA PHE A 408 8.77 15.13 -3.49
C PHE A 408 7.76 16.27 -3.64
N GLN A 409 6.57 15.94 -4.13
CA GLN A 409 5.38 16.80 -4.11
C GLN A 409 4.56 16.60 -2.82
N PHE A 410 4.65 15.40 -2.25
CA PHE A 410 3.99 14.99 -1.01
C PHE A 410 5.02 14.52 0.00
N ARG A 411 4.59 14.28 1.24
CA ARG A 411 5.50 13.84 2.29
C ARG A 411 6.09 12.47 1.96
N PRO A 412 7.43 12.31 1.92
CA PRO A 412 8.05 11.00 1.80
C PRO A 412 7.85 10.18 3.09
N SER A 413 7.84 8.86 2.93
CA SER A 413 7.73 7.91 4.05
C SER A 413 9.05 7.25 4.44
N GLN A 414 10.10 7.40 3.61
CA GLN A 414 11.43 6.82 3.80
C GLN A 414 12.53 7.81 3.34
N CYS A 415 13.77 7.58 3.78
CA CYS A 415 14.98 8.24 3.29
C CYS A 415 15.70 7.36 2.26
N ASP A 416 15.10 7.24 1.09
CA ASP A 416 15.44 6.30 0.01
C ASP A 416 15.84 7.01 -1.30
N ALA A 417 16.21 8.29 -1.26
CA ALA A 417 16.56 9.02 -2.46
C ALA A 417 17.82 8.45 -3.11
N LEU A 418 17.79 8.29 -4.43
CA LEU A 418 18.80 7.61 -5.24
C LEU A 418 18.89 6.09 -5.00
N HIS A 419 17.92 5.48 -4.31
CA HIS A 419 17.80 4.03 -4.22
C HIS A 419 17.72 3.42 -5.62
N LEU A 420 18.50 2.35 -5.84
CA LEU A 420 18.47 1.56 -7.06
C LEU A 420 18.04 0.13 -6.70
N ASP A 421 16.84 -0.25 -7.14
CA ASP A 421 16.34 -1.62 -7.08
C ASP A 421 16.68 -2.30 -8.42
N VAL A 422 17.29 -3.49 -8.37
CA VAL A 422 17.80 -4.17 -9.57
C VAL A 422 17.30 -5.60 -9.63
N TRP A 423 16.71 -5.94 -10.77
CA TRP A 423 16.29 -7.27 -11.14
C TRP A 423 17.18 -7.78 -12.25
N CYS A 424 17.59 -9.05 -12.16
CA CYS A 424 18.33 -9.74 -13.20
C CYS A 424 17.59 -11.04 -13.54
N ASN A 425 17.22 -11.22 -14.81
CA ASN A 425 16.52 -12.42 -15.31
C ASN A 425 15.29 -12.79 -14.44
N GLY A 426 14.50 -11.79 -14.05
CA GLY A 426 13.30 -11.94 -13.23
C GLY A 426 13.54 -12.12 -11.72
N GLN A 427 14.79 -12.08 -11.25
CA GLN A 427 15.12 -12.16 -9.82
C GLN A 427 15.55 -10.79 -9.28
N ASN A 428 14.98 -10.33 -8.16
CA ASN A 428 15.42 -9.10 -7.49
C ASN A 428 16.76 -9.33 -6.77
N ILE A 429 17.85 -8.81 -7.34
CA ILE A 429 19.23 -9.00 -6.89
C ILE A 429 19.73 -7.90 -5.94
N LEU A 430 19.16 -6.69 -6.04
CA LEU A 430 19.45 -5.55 -5.14
C LEU A 430 18.13 -5.00 -4.60
N ARG A 431 17.85 -5.30 -3.33
CA ARG A 431 16.51 -5.19 -2.75
C ARG A 431 16.33 -3.98 -1.83
N ASP A 432 15.11 -3.47 -1.77
CA ASP A 432 14.67 -2.56 -0.72
C ASP A 432 14.47 -3.28 0.63
N GLY A 433 14.71 -2.56 1.74
CA GLY A 433 14.51 -3.10 3.08
C GLY A 433 13.04 -3.23 3.50
N GLY A 434 12.09 -2.54 2.84
CA GLY A 434 10.68 -2.57 3.19
C GLY A 434 10.36 -1.79 4.47
N THR A 435 9.25 -2.13 5.13
CA THR A 435 8.68 -1.33 6.24
C THR A 435 8.71 -1.99 7.60
N TYR A 436 8.60 -3.32 7.66
CA TYR A 436 8.40 -4.09 8.89
C TYR A 436 7.13 -3.76 9.67
N SER A 437 7.05 -2.65 10.39
CA SER A 437 5.89 -2.28 11.21
C SER A 437 5.83 -0.77 11.42
N TYR A 438 4.61 -0.24 11.60
CA TYR A 438 4.40 1.18 11.89
C TYR A 438 4.44 1.50 13.38
N ASN A 439 4.22 0.50 14.23
CA ASN A 439 4.41 0.61 15.67
C ASN A 439 5.49 -0.38 16.16
N SER A 440 6.73 -0.11 15.75
CA SER A 440 7.94 -0.86 16.12
C SER A 440 8.78 -0.10 17.16
N SER A 441 9.94 -0.68 17.51
CA SER A 441 10.94 0.01 18.33
C SER A 441 11.52 1.23 17.60
N ALA A 442 12.21 2.10 18.34
CA ALA A 442 12.86 3.27 17.74
C ALA A 442 13.93 2.84 16.72
N GLU A 443 14.69 1.79 17.03
CA GLU A 443 15.74 1.26 16.15
C GLU A 443 15.15 0.76 14.82
N ASP A 444 14.05 0.01 14.88
CA ASP A 444 13.40 -0.50 13.66
C ASP A 444 12.83 0.63 12.80
N LEU A 445 12.20 1.62 13.43
CA LEU A 445 11.67 2.78 12.72
C LEU A 445 12.79 3.57 12.03
N GLU A 446 13.90 3.78 12.73
CA GLU A 446 15.08 4.47 12.19
C GLU A 446 15.75 3.67 11.07
N TYR A 447 15.85 2.35 11.21
CA TYR A 447 16.45 1.47 10.22
C TYR A 447 15.61 1.38 8.94
N PHE A 448 14.34 0.92 9.00
CA PHE A 448 13.51 0.61 7.82
C PHE A 448 12.99 1.83 7.05
N SER A 449 12.96 3.01 7.68
CA SER A 449 12.61 4.25 6.98
C SER A 449 13.75 5.25 6.91
N GLY A 450 14.92 4.88 7.42
CA GLY A 450 16.17 5.63 7.27
C GLY A 450 17.03 5.06 6.16
N THR A 451 18.26 5.54 6.08
CA THR A 451 19.14 5.30 4.92
C THR A 451 19.75 3.90 4.87
N GLU A 452 19.88 3.23 6.02
CA GLU A 452 20.55 1.93 6.12
C GLU A 452 19.80 0.79 5.42
N SER A 453 18.47 0.91 5.29
CA SER A 453 17.61 -0.07 4.62
C SER A 453 17.57 0.04 3.10
N HIS A 454 18.42 0.88 2.47
CA HIS A 454 18.36 1.16 1.03
C HIS A 454 19.73 1.04 0.34
N ASN A 455 19.73 0.92 -0.99
CA ASN A 455 20.91 0.82 -1.85
C ASN A 455 21.55 2.19 -2.12
N ILE A 456 21.94 2.92 -1.07
CA ILE A 456 22.33 4.34 -1.11
C ILE A 456 23.51 4.63 -0.18
N VAL A 457 23.90 5.91 -0.07
CA VAL A 457 24.97 6.38 0.80
C VAL A 457 24.42 6.96 2.09
N GLN A 458 25.00 6.57 3.23
CA GLN A 458 24.82 7.22 4.53
C GLN A 458 26.03 8.08 4.85
N PHE A 459 25.81 9.33 5.25
CA PHE A 459 26.85 10.26 5.66
C PHE A 459 26.85 10.41 7.17
N ASP A 460 28.03 10.37 7.81
CA ASP A 460 28.25 10.73 9.22
C ASP A 460 27.17 10.20 10.18
N GLN A 461 26.72 8.95 9.96
CA GLN A 461 25.68 8.25 10.74
C GLN A 461 24.30 8.91 10.77
N HIS A 462 23.98 9.84 9.87
CA HIS A 462 22.65 10.43 9.75
C HIS A 462 21.91 9.97 8.48
N SER A 463 20.58 9.98 8.54
CA SER A 463 19.73 9.75 7.36
C SER A 463 19.72 10.97 6.44
N GLN A 464 19.34 10.79 5.17
CA GLN A 464 19.33 11.88 4.18
C GLN A 464 18.39 13.05 4.53
N MET A 465 17.35 12.80 5.34
CA MET A 465 16.41 13.81 5.81
C MET A 465 16.19 13.71 7.32
N PRO A 466 16.05 14.84 8.04
CA PRO A 466 15.78 14.83 9.48
C PRO A 466 14.35 14.36 9.78
N ARG A 467 14.20 13.44 10.73
CA ARG A 467 12.89 12.98 11.21
C ARG A 467 12.28 14.00 12.18
N LEU A 468 11.05 14.41 11.93
CA LEU A 468 10.29 15.34 12.79
C LEU A 468 9.24 14.63 13.66
N SER A 469 8.71 13.51 13.16
CA SER A 469 7.83 12.60 13.89
C SER A 469 7.88 11.22 13.25
N ARG A 470 7.17 10.25 13.82
CA ARG A 470 7.10 8.88 13.32
C ARG A 470 6.80 8.77 11.82
N PHE A 471 5.94 9.64 11.30
CA PHE A 471 5.48 9.62 9.90
C PHE A 471 5.82 10.91 9.13
N LEU A 472 6.81 11.69 9.60
CA LEU A 472 7.14 12.98 8.98
C LEU A 472 8.64 13.25 8.99
N PHE A 473 9.20 13.42 7.79
CA PHE A 473 10.52 14.00 7.58
C PHE A 473 10.43 15.50 7.30
N GLY A 474 11.47 16.23 7.67
CA GLY A 474 11.69 17.62 7.30
C GLY A 474 12.72 17.75 6.18
N ALA A 475 12.96 18.98 5.72
CA ALA A 475 13.99 19.31 4.73
C ALA A 475 14.03 18.33 3.54
N TRP A 476 12.88 18.13 2.88
CA TRP A 476 12.77 17.19 1.77
C TRP A 476 13.78 17.54 0.67
N LEU A 477 14.48 16.52 0.20
CA LEU A 477 15.52 16.67 -0.82
C LEU A 477 14.93 17.19 -2.13
N LYS A 478 15.82 17.75 -2.95
CA LYS A 478 15.52 18.19 -4.31
C LYS A 478 16.57 17.60 -5.25
N PRO A 479 16.21 17.32 -6.52
CA PRO A 479 17.17 16.80 -7.47
C PRO A 479 18.18 17.85 -7.89
N GLU A 480 19.42 17.43 -8.05
CA GLU A 480 20.50 18.14 -8.73
C GLU A 480 20.97 17.32 -9.94
N ASN A 481 21.39 17.99 -11.01
CA ASN A 481 21.97 17.39 -12.23
C ASN A 481 21.18 16.18 -12.77
N LEU A 482 19.84 16.25 -12.77
CA LEU A 482 19.00 15.19 -13.33
C LEU A 482 19.19 15.12 -14.84
N ASN A 483 19.68 13.99 -15.34
CA ASN A 483 19.76 13.68 -16.76
C ASN A 483 19.12 12.32 -17.02
N TYR A 484 18.37 12.23 -18.13
CA TYR A 484 17.74 10.99 -18.55
C TYR A 484 18.01 10.74 -20.04
N GLN A 485 18.54 9.57 -20.31
CA GLN A 485 18.67 8.95 -21.62
C GLN A 485 18.31 7.46 -21.46
N LYS A 486 17.96 6.80 -22.56
CA LYS A 486 17.40 5.43 -22.55
C LYS A 486 18.19 4.45 -21.68
N ASP A 487 19.52 4.46 -21.80
CA ASP A 487 20.43 3.52 -21.12
C ASP A 487 21.40 4.22 -20.17
N GLN A 488 21.21 5.53 -19.94
CA GLN A 488 22.08 6.32 -19.07
C GLN A 488 21.27 7.41 -18.34
N PHE A 489 21.38 7.44 -17.02
CA PHE A 489 20.67 8.43 -16.22
C PHE A 489 21.49 8.81 -15.00
N SER A 490 21.33 10.04 -14.56
CA SER A 490 22.03 10.57 -13.39
C SER A 490 21.15 11.51 -12.60
N CYS A 491 21.36 11.54 -11.29
CA CYS A 491 20.73 12.49 -10.39
C CYS A 491 21.57 12.59 -9.11
N GLY A 492 21.55 13.76 -8.49
CA GLY A 492 22.15 14.00 -7.19
C GLY A 492 21.22 14.76 -6.25
N TYR A 493 21.70 15.00 -5.04
CA TYR A 493 21.12 15.92 -4.08
C TYR A 493 22.21 16.49 -3.16
N GLN A 494 21.85 17.59 -2.50
CA GLN A 494 22.52 18.07 -1.30
C GLN A 494 21.54 17.99 -0.12
N ASP A 495 21.96 17.37 0.98
CA ASP A 495 21.13 17.28 2.18
C ASP A 495 21.23 18.54 3.08
N ASN A 496 20.47 18.54 4.18
CA ASN A 496 20.42 19.67 5.10
C ASN A 496 21.72 19.90 5.89
N TRP A 497 22.64 18.92 5.93
CA TRP A 497 23.93 19.02 6.62
C TRP A 497 25.06 19.44 5.69
N GLY A 498 24.80 19.49 4.38
CA GLY A 498 25.74 19.93 3.36
C GLY A 498 26.45 18.80 2.63
N CYS A 499 26.12 17.54 2.94
CA CYS A 499 26.66 16.39 2.24
C CYS A 499 25.99 16.26 0.86
N LYS A 500 26.78 15.83 -0.12
CA LYS A 500 26.36 15.72 -1.52
C LYS A 500 26.55 14.30 -2.01
N HIS A 501 25.55 13.79 -2.69
CA HIS A 501 25.59 12.52 -3.40
C HIS A 501 25.11 12.74 -4.83
N GLN A 502 25.95 12.39 -5.80
CA GLN A 502 25.59 12.32 -7.22
C GLN A 502 25.77 10.88 -7.69
N ARG A 503 24.73 10.31 -8.30
CA ARG A 503 24.74 8.96 -8.87
C ARG A 503 24.55 9.04 -10.38
N ASN A 504 25.38 8.34 -11.13
CA ASN A 504 25.22 8.11 -12.57
C ASN A 504 25.17 6.60 -12.83
N ILE A 505 24.22 6.17 -13.65
CA ILE A 505 23.99 4.76 -13.94
C ILE A 505 24.01 4.60 -15.46
N VAL A 506 24.77 3.61 -15.92
CA VAL A 506 24.82 3.18 -17.32
C VAL A 506 24.40 1.73 -17.38
N LEU A 507 23.29 1.47 -18.06
CA LEU A 507 22.74 0.14 -18.27
C LEU A 507 23.27 -0.42 -19.59
N LYS A 508 23.99 -1.54 -19.54
CA LYS A 508 24.44 -2.30 -20.72
C LYS A 508 23.80 -3.67 -20.71
N ASN A 509 23.87 -4.40 -21.84
CA ASN A 509 23.21 -5.70 -21.97
C ASN A 509 23.50 -6.68 -20.82
N LYS A 510 24.76 -6.83 -20.39
CA LYS A 510 25.15 -7.75 -19.30
C LYS A 510 25.75 -7.07 -18.08
N ASP A 511 25.94 -5.75 -18.12
CA ASP A 511 26.58 -5.00 -17.03
C ASP A 511 25.77 -3.73 -16.67
N ILE A 512 25.69 -3.40 -15.39
CA ILE A 512 25.28 -2.09 -14.89
C ILE A 512 26.52 -1.41 -14.31
N VAL A 513 26.82 -0.19 -14.74
CA VAL A 513 27.89 0.63 -14.16
C VAL A 513 27.26 1.77 -13.39
N VAL A 514 27.46 1.78 -12.07
CA VAL A 514 27.01 2.85 -11.17
C VAL A 514 28.22 3.64 -10.70
N THR A 515 28.22 4.95 -10.93
CA THR A 515 29.23 5.88 -10.43
C THR A 515 28.60 6.77 -9.38
N ASP A 516 29.07 6.64 -8.14
CA ASP A 516 28.68 7.44 -6.99
C ASP A 516 29.79 8.44 -6.64
N GLN A 517 29.47 9.73 -6.71
CA GLN A 517 30.34 10.81 -6.26
C GLN A 517 29.79 11.35 -4.94
N VAL A 518 30.64 11.32 -3.90
CA VAL A 518 30.26 11.66 -2.54
C VAL A 518 31.19 12.72 -1.97
N SER A 519 30.65 13.73 -1.30
CA SER A 519 31.43 14.83 -0.71
C SER A 519 30.68 15.57 0.39
N GLY A 520 31.36 16.48 1.10
CA GLY A 520 30.76 17.37 2.10
C GLY A 520 30.56 16.78 3.50
N PHE A 521 30.76 15.47 3.65
CA PHE A 521 30.78 14.78 4.94
C PHE A 521 32.11 14.98 5.69
N LYS A 522 32.11 14.73 7.00
CA LYS A 522 33.26 14.98 7.89
C LYS A 522 34.05 13.73 8.24
N ASP A 523 33.35 12.66 8.58
CA ASP A 523 33.95 11.46 9.16
C ASP A 523 33.93 10.30 8.16
N GLN A 524 32.75 9.97 7.63
CA GLN A 524 32.60 8.80 6.75
C GLN A 524 31.36 8.87 5.86
N ALA A 525 31.49 8.32 4.66
CA ALA A 525 30.37 7.93 3.80
C ALA A 525 30.34 6.40 3.65
N VAL A 526 29.16 5.80 3.83
CA VAL A 526 28.94 4.34 3.71
C VAL A 526 27.93 4.09 2.58
N LEU A 527 28.41 3.62 1.44
CA LEU A 527 27.57 3.13 0.35
C LEU A 527 27.16 1.68 0.64
N ARG A 528 25.87 1.36 0.52
CA ARG A 528 25.34 0.01 0.73
C ARG A 528 24.72 -0.57 -0.53
N TRP A 529 24.96 -1.87 -0.73
CA TRP A 529 24.25 -2.71 -1.69
C TRP A 529 23.65 -3.91 -0.96
N ARG A 530 22.32 -3.98 -0.94
CA ARG A 530 21.51 -4.95 -0.21
C ARG A 530 21.20 -6.12 -1.12
N LEU A 531 21.96 -7.19 -0.96
CA LEU A 531 22.00 -8.29 -1.90
C LEU A 531 20.84 -9.25 -1.66
N GLN A 532 20.39 -9.93 -2.71
CA GLN A 532 19.47 -11.05 -2.53
C GLN A 532 20.02 -12.08 -1.52
N PRO A 533 19.16 -12.72 -0.71
CA PRO A 533 19.56 -13.79 0.18
C PRO A 533 20.29 -14.91 -0.57
N GLY A 534 21.40 -15.38 0.00
CA GLY A 534 22.24 -16.39 -0.62
C GLY A 534 23.67 -16.34 -0.10
N LYS A 535 24.51 -17.24 -0.62
CA LYS A 535 25.94 -17.25 -0.32
C LYS A 535 26.65 -16.30 -1.29
N TRP A 536 27.39 -15.35 -0.74
CA TRP A 536 28.21 -14.42 -1.49
C TRP A 536 29.65 -14.53 -1.02
N GLU A 537 30.58 -14.57 -1.95
CA GLU A 537 32.02 -14.66 -1.70
C GLU A 537 32.67 -13.32 -2.05
N LEU A 538 33.22 -12.65 -1.03
CA LEU A 538 33.98 -11.42 -1.19
C LEU A 538 35.47 -11.76 -1.32
N ASN A 539 36.09 -11.33 -2.41
CA ASN A 539 37.53 -11.42 -2.65
C ASN A 539 38.05 -10.05 -3.08
N ASP A 540 38.80 -9.41 -2.18
CA ASP A 540 39.30 -8.03 -2.33
C ASP A 540 38.15 -7.06 -2.68
N LYS A 541 38.12 -6.53 -3.90
CA LYS A 541 37.11 -5.57 -4.36
C LYS A 541 35.96 -6.17 -5.16
N LYS A 542 35.86 -7.50 -5.23
CA LYS A 542 34.83 -8.20 -6.02
C LYS A 542 34.04 -9.16 -5.13
N ILE A 543 32.71 -9.11 -5.24
CA ILE A 543 31.80 -10.07 -4.60
C ILE A 543 31.00 -10.84 -5.66
N CYS A 544 30.75 -12.13 -5.42
CA CYS A 544 30.09 -13.01 -6.39
C CYS A 544 29.22 -14.08 -5.70
N ASN A 545 28.13 -14.50 -6.34
CA ASN A 545 27.31 -15.66 -5.90
C ASN A 545 27.21 -16.76 -6.96
N GLY A 546 28.07 -16.72 -7.98
CA GLY A 546 28.09 -17.63 -9.13
C GLY A 546 27.26 -17.14 -10.33
N ALA A 547 26.14 -16.45 -10.09
CA ALA A 547 25.30 -15.89 -11.16
C ALA A 547 25.53 -14.39 -11.37
N ILE A 548 25.81 -13.65 -10.30
CA ILE A 548 26.03 -12.21 -10.31
C ILE A 548 27.41 -11.91 -9.74
N SER A 549 28.11 -10.95 -10.35
CA SER A 549 29.29 -10.35 -9.72
C SER A 549 29.17 -8.84 -9.59
N ILE A 550 29.68 -8.30 -8.49
CA ILE A 550 29.74 -6.87 -8.21
C ILE A 550 31.20 -6.51 -7.91
N GLU A 551 31.77 -5.60 -8.70
CA GLU A 551 33.15 -5.13 -8.56
C GLU A 551 33.17 -3.65 -8.18
N ILE A 552 33.96 -3.31 -7.16
CA ILE A 552 34.12 -1.94 -6.67
C ILE A 552 35.45 -1.37 -7.16
N LYS A 553 35.39 -0.19 -7.77
CA LYS A 553 36.56 0.61 -8.17
C LYS A 553 36.43 1.97 -7.52
N THR A 554 37.54 2.52 -7.05
CA THR A 554 37.54 3.84 -6.41
C THR A 554 38.89 4.51 -6.62
N ASP A 555 38.87 5.83 -6.60
CA ASP A 555 40.03 6.71 -6.62
C ASP A 555 40.81 6.73 -5.31
N ASN A 556 40.23 6.26 -4.20
CA ASN A 556 40.80 6.34 -2.86
C ASN A 556 40.91 4.97 -2.16
N GLU A 557 41.59 4.94 -1.02
CA GLU A 557 41.53 3.78 -0.12
C GLU A 557 40.10 3.61 0.42
N VAL A 558 39.64 2.36 0.45
CA VAL A 558 38.26 2.02 0.80
C VAL A 558 38.24 0.75 1.64
N GLU A 559 37.37 0.72 2.64
CA GLU A 559 37.05 -0.49 3.39
C GLU A 559 35.80 -1.11 2.76
N ILE A 560 35.89 -2.37 2.34
CA ILE A 560 34.79 -3.14 1.77
C ILE A 560 34.46 -4.28 2.71
N VAL A 561 33.21 -4.34 3.18
CA VAL A 561 32.76 -5.34 4.15
C VAL A 561 31.49 -6.00 3.66
N LEU A 562 31.43 -7.33 3.76
CA LEU A 562 30.18 -8.07 3.66
C LEU A 562 29.57 -8.20 5.06
N SER A 563 28.54 -7.40 5.34
CA SER A 563 27.80 -7.40 6.59
C SER A 563 26.42 -8.05 6.42
N SER A 564 25.59 -7.98 7.46
CA SER A 564 24.21 -8.44 7.44
C SER A 564 23.28 -7.28 7.74
N GLY A 565 22.13 -7.25 7.05
CA GLY A 565 21.03 -6.33 7.33
C GLY A 565 19.69 -7.07 7.34
N PHE A 566 18.62 -6.32 7.58
CA PHE A 566 17.25 -6.85 7.61
C PHE A 566 16.38 -6.36 6.44
N GLU A 567 15.61 -7.24 5.82
CA GLU A 567 14.49 -6.89 4.94
C GLU A 567 13.15 -7.30 5.55
N SER A 568 12.10 -6.63 5.10
CA SER A 568 10.72 -6.95 5.38
C SER A 568 9.91 -6.97 4.09
N ARG A 569 9.83 -8.17 3.50
CA ARG A 569 8.98 -8.44 2.33
C ARG A 569 7.52 -8.67 2.72
N TYR A 570 7.23 -8.99 3.97
CA TYR A 570 5.88 -9.15 4.51
C TYR A 570 5.76 -8.38 5.82
N TYR A 571 4.59 -7.79 6.06
CA TYR A 571 4.36 -6.96 7.23
C TYR A 571 4.57 -7.75 8.52
N TYR A 572 5.28 -7.15 9.48
CA TYR A 572 5.67 -7.76 10.74
C TYR A 572 6.61 -8.98 10.64
N GLN A 573 7.21 -9.22 9.46
CA GLN A 573 8.25 -10.21 9.25
C GLN A 573 9.59 -9.52 8.96
N LYS A 574 10.67 -9.98 9.59
CA LYS A 574 12.05 -9.61 9.26
C LYS A 574 12.81 -10.84 8.80
N ALA A 575 13.60 -10.67 7.74
CA ALA A 575 14.58 -11.66 7.30
C ALA A 575 15.96 -11.02 7.22
N VAL A 576 17.00 -11.79 7.49
CA VAL A 576 18.40 -11.34 7.35
C VAL A 576 18.82 -11.51 5.89
N LEU A 577 19.57 -10.54 5.37
CA LEU A 577 20.20 -10.60 4.05
C LEU A 577 21.63 -10.06 4.08
N PRO A 578 22.49 -10.46 3.11
CA PRO A 578 23.84 -9.94 2.99
C PRO A 578 23.85 -8.51 2.46
N VAL A 579 24.67 -7.64 3.05
CA VAL A 579 24.84 -6.26 2.61
C VAL A 579 26.32 -6.01 2.32
N LEU A 580 26.64 -5.58 1.11
CA LEU A 580 27.96 -5.08 0.77
C LEU A 580 28.05 -3.60 1.19
N GLU A 581 28.94 -3.29 2.11
CA GLU A 581 29.23 -1.93 2.55
C GLU A 581 30.58 -1.47 1.97
N VAL A 582 30.58 -0.27 1.39
CA VAL A 582 31.76 0.39 0.84
C VAL A 582 31.95 1.70 1.58
N LYS A 583 33.00 1.79 2.38
CA LYS A 583 33.23 2.87 3.35
C LYS A 583 34.42 3.72 2.95
N VAL A 584 34.20 5.03 2.82
CA VAL A 584 35.23 6.02 2.48
C VAL A 584 35.31 7.12 3.54
N LYS A 585 36.52 7.61 3.83
CA LYS A 585 36.79 8.65 4.84
C LYS A 585 37.02 10.04 4.24
N GLN A 586 37.00 10.16 2.91
CA GLN A 586 37.17 11.41 2.20
C GLN A 586 36.32 11.43 0.94
N SER A 587 36.12 12.62 0.37
CA SER A 587 35.38 12.78 -0.89
C SER A 587 35.95 11.84 -1.95
N SER A 588 35.08 11.05 -2.57
CA SER A 588 35.50 9.92 -3.41
C SER A 588 34.54 9.73 -4.58
N THR A 589 35.08 9.13 -5.65
CA THR A 589 34.29 8.53 -6.72
C THR A 589 34.33 7.02 -6.55
N ILE A 590 33.17 6.41 -6.35
CA ILE A 590 33.00 4.97 -6.21
C ILE A 590 32.29 4.46 -7.45
N ILE A 591 32.91 3.54 -8.18
CA ILE A 591 32.34 2.88 -9.35
C ILE A 591 32.01 1.45 -8.98
N THR A 592 30.74 1.10 -9.03
CA THR A 592 30.23 -0.26 -8.85
C THR A 592 29.88 -0.84 -10.22
N VAL A 593 30.45 -1.99 -10.58
CA VAL A 593 30.11 -2.73 -11.81
C VAL A 593 29.39 -4.01 -11.43
N ILE A 594 28.10 -4.09 -11.75
CA ILE A 594 27.25 -5.25 -11.51
C ILE A 594 27.16 -6.03 -12.82
N LYS A 595 27.43 -7.33 -12.83
CA LYS A 595 27.43 -8.16 -14.04
C LYS A 595 26.56 -9.40 -13.88
N ASP A 596 25.80 -9.69 -14.92
CA ASP A 596 25.16 -10.98 -15.13
C ASP A 596 26.19 -11.96 -15.72
N LEU A 597 26.47 -13.03 -14.98
CA LEU A 597 27.40 -14.09 -15.37
C LEU A 597 26.72 -15.29 -16.03
N SER A 598 25.39 -15.29 -16.12
CA SER A 598 24.61 -16.38 -16.71
C SER A 598 24.75 -16.49 -18.23
#